data_AF-A0A4R2HGJ3-F1
#
_entry.id   AF-A0A4R2HGJ3-F1
#
_cell.length_a   1.000
_cell.length_b   1.000
_cell.length_c   1.000
_cell.angle_alpha   90.00
_cell.angle_beta   90.00
_cell.angle_gamma   90.00
#
_symmetry.space_group_name_H-M   'P 1'
#
loop_
_entity.id
_entity.type
_entity.pdbx_description
1 polymer ?
#
loop_
_entity_poly.entity_id
_entity_poly.type
_entity_poly.pdbx_seq_one_letter_code
_entity_poly.pdbx_strand_id
1 'polypeptide(L)'
;MDFEPIYLSLKLALITTAILLVIGIPVAYWLSGKSTMAKIILEALITMPLVLPPSVLGFYLLLAFSPNNGFGKWLHEHLNLQLVFSFEGLVFASIIYSLPFMISPVKSAFSHLPETLAQASYTMGKTRWQTFIYVLLPNIKASIYTAAVLTFAHTLGEFGVVLMIGGNIPGVTKVASIAIYDAVETMDYHAANQYALILFAITFAIVLAVFIFNKKAVKNPFE
;
A
#
# COMPACT_ATOMS: atom_id res chain seq x y z
N MET A 1 -21.98 5.17 18.09
CA MET A 1 -20.73 4.96 17.34
C MET A 1 -21.07 5.10 15.86
N ASP A 2 -20.36 5.98 15.16
CA ASP A 2 -20.50 6.13 13.73
C ASP A 2 -19.59 5.10 13.03
N PHE A 3 -20.13 4.32 12.10
CA PHE A 3 -19.35 3.29 11.39
C PHE A 3 -18.74 3.83 10.09
N GLU A 4 -19.11 5.03 9.68
CA GLU A 4 -18.62 5.65 8.45
C GLU A 4 -17.09 5.75 8.39
N PRO A 5 -16.35 6.15 9.46
CA PRO A 5 -14.90 6.18 9.42
C PRO A 5 -14.24 4.81 9.23
N ILE A 6 -14.83 3.76 9.79
CA ILE A 6 -14.35 2.38 9.62
C ILE A 6 -14.58 1.93 8.18
N TYR A 7 -15.76 2.20 7.63
CA TYR A 7 -16.05 1.90 6.23
C TYR A 7 -15.11 2.63 5.27
N LEU A 8 -14.86 3.92 5.49
CA LEU A 8 -13.92 4.71 4.70
C LEU A 8 -12.49 4.17 4.79
N SER A 9 -12.02 3.81 5.98
CA SER A 9 -10.72 3.17 6.17
C SER A 9 -10.59 1.86 5.39
N LEU A 10 -11.60 0.98 5.48
CA LEU A 10 -11.60 -0.29 4.76
C LEU A 10 -11.64 -0.07 3.24
N LYS A 11 -12.48 0.87 2.78
CA LYS A 11 -12.58 1.25 1.36
C LYS A 11 -11.25 1.79 0.83
N LEU A 12 -10.61 2.69 1.57
CA LEU A 12 -9.31 3.26 1.22
C LEU A 12 -8.21 2.19 1.14
N ALA A 13 -8.13 1.32 2.16
CA ALA A 13 -7.16 0.23 2.22
C ALA A 13 -7.36 -0.81 1.10
N LEU A 14 -8.61 -1.14 0.77
CA LEU A 14 -8.95 -2.07 -0.30
C LEU A 14 -8.56 -1.52 -1.68
N ILE A 15 -8.98 -0.28 -1.97
CA ILE A 15 -8.69 0.37 -3.26
C ILE A 15 -7.19 0.55 -3.44
N THR A 16 -6.49 1.04 -2.42
CA THR A 16 -5.03 1.23 -2.44
C THR A 16 -4.31 -0.09 -2.69
N THR A 17 -4.67 -1.14 -1.95
CA THR A 17 -4.07 -2.47 -2.12
C THR A 17 -4.34 -3.05 -3.51
N ALA A 18 -5.57 -2.91 -4.02
CA ALA A 18 -5.92 -3.41 -5.34
C ALA A 18 -5.12 -2.73 -6.45
N ILE A 19 -4.98 -1.39 -6.38
CA ILE A 19 -4.15 -0.64 -7.33
C ILE A 19 -2.69 -1.08 -7.23
N LEU A 20 -2.15 -1.17 -6.00
CA LEU A 20 -0.77 -1.59 -5.76
C LEU A 20 -0.49 -3.04 -6.19
N LEU A 21 -1.47 -3.94 -6.14
CA LEU A 21 -1.30 -5.29 -6.70
C LEU A 21 -1.08 -5.23 -8.22
N VAL A 22 -1.86 -4.40 -8.91
CA VAL A 22 -1.79 -4.27 -10.38
C VAL A 22 -0.50 -3.57 -10.82
N ILE A 23 -0.10 -2.48 -10.15
CA ILE A 23 1.08 -1.69 -10.56
C ILE A 23 2.37 -2.13 -9.87
N GLY A 24 2.29 -2.52 -8.59
CA GLY A 24 3.45 -2.84 -7.77
C GLY A 24 4.10 -4.16 -8.14
N ILE A 25 3.33 -5.17 -8.57
CA ILE A 25 3.87 -6.46 -8.98
C ILE A 25 4.75 -6.34 -10.24
N PRO A 26 4.30 -5.71 -11.35
CA PRO A 26 5.15 -5.46 -12.51
C PRO A 26 6.40 -4.63 -12.18
N VAL A 27 6.26 -3.59 -11.35
CA VAL A 27 7.38 -2.75 -10.93
C VAL A 27 8.39 -3.58 -10.12
N ALA A 28 7.93 -4.39 -9.17
CA ALA A 28 8.76 -5.29 -8.37
C ALA A 28 9.51 -6.31 -9.25
N TYR A 29 8.85 -6.88 -10.26
CA TYR A 29 9.48 -7.78 -11.23
C TYR A 29 10.54 -7.08 -12.08
N TRP A 30 10.28 -5.84 -12.51
CA TRP A 30 11.27 -5.06 -13.23
C TRP A 30 12.49 -4.73 -12.35
N LEU A 31 12.25 -4.37 -11.08
CA LEU A 31 13.30 -4.06 -10.10
C LEU A 31 14.12 -5.29 -9.69
N SER A 32 13.54 -6.50 -9.69
CA SER A 32 14.26 -7.73 -9.30
C SER A 32 15.31 -8.18 -10.32
N GLY A 33 15.27 -7.67 -11.55
CA GLY A 33 16.27 -7.96 -12.58
C GLY A 33 17.61 -7.25 -12.36
N LYS A 34 18.48 -7.24 -13.38
CA LYS A 34 19.80 -6.59 -13.32
C LYS A 34 19.71 -5.14 -12.79
N SER A 35 20.59 -4.81 -11.84
CA SER A 35 20.67 -3.47 -11.25
C SER A 35 21.20 -2.45 -12.28
N THR A 36 20.52 -1.31 -12.36
CA THR A 36 20.94 -0.14 -13.13
C THR A 36 20.78 1.09 -12.25
N MET A 37 21.49 2.19 -12.55
CA MET A 37 21.40 3.42 -11.74
C MET A 37 19.94 3.91 -11.58
N ALA A 38 19.15 3.83 -12.65
CA ALA A 38 17.73 4.20 -12.61
C ALA A 38 16.92 3.34 -11.62
N LYS A 39 17.20 2.03 -11.55
CA LYS A 39 16.54 1.14 -10.58
C LYS A 39 16.95 1.45 -9.15
N ILE A 40 18.23 1.77 -8.92
CA ILE A 40 18.73 2.15 -7.59
C ILE A 40 18.02 3.41 -7.11
N ILE A 41 17.92 4.44 -7.96
CA ILE A 41 17.20 5.68 -7.63
C ILE A 41 15.72 5.40 -7.36
N LEU A 42 15.07 4.61 -8.22
CA LEU A 42 13.66 4.28 -8.02
C LEU A 42 13.41 3.49 -6.73
N GLU A 43 14.29 2.54 -6.40
CA GLU A 43 14.24 1.79 -5.15
C GLU A 43 14.41 2.70 -3.94
N ALA A 44 15.35 3.64 -4.00
CA ALA A 44 15.51 4.64 -2.95
C ALA A 44 14.22 5.43 -2.76
N LEU A 45 13.62 5.95 -3.85
CA LEU A 45 12.36 6.69 -3.81
C LEU A 45 11.19 5.87 -3.25
N ILE A 46 11.06 4.60 -3.65
CA ILE A 46 10.04 3.68 -3.13
C ILE A 46 10.25 3.40 -1.64
N THR A 47 11.49 3.43 -1.17
CA THR A 47 11.84 3.16 0.23
C THR A 47 11.72 4.40 1.12
N MET A 48 11.79 5.62 0.55
CA MET A 48 11.69 6.88 1.30
C MET A 48 10.50 6.96 2.28
N PRO A 49 9.27 6.50 1.95
CA PRO A 49 8.16 6.53 2.90
C PRO A 49 8.40 5.74 4.19
N LEU A 50 9.28 4.72 4.18
CA LEU A 50 9.64 3.97 5.40
C LEU A 50 10.57 4.76 6.32
N VAL A 51 11.33 5.70 5.77
CA VAL A 51 12.39 6.43 6.47
C VAL A 51 11.94 7.83 6.87
N LEU A 52 11.11 8.46 6.05
CA LEU A 52 10.60 9.80 6.29
C LEU A 52 9.55 9.80 7.40
N PRO A 53 9.55 10.81 8.29
CA PRO A 53 8.41 11.04 9.16
C PRO A 53 7.13 11.22 8.32
N PRO A 54 6.00 10.62 8.71
CA PRO A 54 4.73 10.75 7.97
C PRO A 54 4.32 12.20 7.74
N SER A 55 4.60 13.09 8.70
CA SER A 55 4.32 14.52 8.58
C SER A 55 5.12 15.20 7.47
N VAL A 56 6.37 14.78 7.23
CA VAL A 56 7.19 15.33 6.14
C VAL A 56 6.61 14.90 4.79
N LEU A 57 6.24 13.63 4.66
CA LEU A 57 5.62 13.11 3.45
C LEU A 57 4.26 13.77 3.19
N GLY A 58 3.41 13.85 4.22
CA GLY A 58 2.11 14.51 4.14
C GLY A 58 2.21 15.99 3.77
N PHE A 59 3.18 16.73 4.32
CA PHE A 59 3.43 18.13 3.97
C PHE A 59 3.79 18.32 2.49
N TYR A 60 4.77 17.57 1.99
CA TYR A 60 5.19 17.71 0.59
C TYR A 60 4.11 17.24 -0.39
N LEU A 61 3.34 16.21 -0.03
CA LEU A 61 2.19 15.78 -0.84
C LEU A 61 1.08 16.82 -0.83
N LEU A 62 0.76 17.45 0.30
CA LEU A 62 -0.18 18.57 0.36
C LEU A 62 0.27 19.72 -0.55
N LEU A 63 1.55 20.09 -0.51
CA LEU A 63 2.09 21.13 -1.39
C LEU A 63 2.03 20.73 -2.87
N ALA A 64 2.34 19.48 -3.20
CA ALA A 64 2.34 18.98 -4.57
C ALA A 64 0.91 18.84 -5.14
N PHE A 65 -0.06 18.48 -4.30
CA PHE A 65 -1.47 18.26 -4.69
C PHE A 65 -2.32 19.53 -4.58
N SER A 66 -1.80 20.59 -3.95
CA SER A 66 -2.49 21.88 -3.83
C SER A 66 -2.82 22.47 -5.21
N PRO A 67 -4.06 22.96 -5.44
CA PRO A 67 -4.45 23.55 -6.72
C PRO A 67 -3.67 24.84 -7.06
N ASN A 68 -2.95 25.41 -6.09
CA ASN A 68 -2.15 26.61 -6.28
C ASN A 68 -0.70 26.31 -6.74
N ASN A 69 -0.26 25.05 -6.69
CA ASN A 69 1.14 24.68 -6.86
C ASN A 69 1.34 23.58 -7.91
N GLY A 70 2.40 23.72 -8.71
CA GLY A 70 3.02 22.64 -9.50
C GLY A 70 2.04 21.65 -10.15
N PHE A 71 2.10 20.40 -9.70
CA PHE A 71 1.29 19.29 -10.24
C PHE A 71 -0.20 19.43 -9.94
N GLY A 72 -0.58 19.83 -8.73
CA GLY A 72 -1.98 20.05 -8.34
C GLY A 72 -2.65 21.16 -9.16
N LYS A 73 -1.91 22.25 -9.44
CA LYS A 73 -2.38 23.30 -10.35
C LYS A 73 -2.63 22.78 -11.76
N TRP A 74 -1.67 22.03 -12.30
CA TRP A 74 -1.82 21.44 -13.64
C TRP A 74 -3.04 20.53 -13.72
N LEU A 75 -3.26 19.68 -12.71
CA LEU A 75 -4.39 18.77 -12.64
C LEU A 75 -5.73 19.51 -12.56
N HIS A 76 -5.78 20.58 -11.77
CA HIS A 76 -6.96 21.42 -11.63
C HIS A 76 -7.29 22.16 -12.95
N GLU A 77 -6.30 22.76 -13.60
CA GLU A 77 -6.52 23.54 -14.83
C GLU A 77 -6.91 22.68 -16.04
N HIS A 78 -6.36 21.46 -16.14
CA HIS A 78 -6.56 20.61 -17.33
C HIS A 78 -7.64 19.54 -17.15
N LEU A 79 -7.81 19.02 -15.92
CA LEU A 79 -8.74 17.93 -15.64
C LEU A 79 -9.85 18.32 -14.66
N ASN A 80 -9.82 19.55 -14.12
CA ASN A 80 -10.75 20.02 -13.09
C ASN A 80 -10.81 19.09 -11.87
N LEU A 81 -9.66 18.50 -11.51
CA LEU A 81 -9.51 17.57 -10.39
C LEU A 81 -8.76 18.24 -9.24
N GLN A 82 -9.34 18.19 -8.05
CA GLN A 82 -8.71 18.63 -6.80
C GLN A 82 -8.40 17.42 -5.93
N LEU A 83 -7.12 17.20 -5.63
CA LEU A 83 -6.69 16.05 -4.83
C LEU A 83 -6.72 16.34 -3.31
N VAL A 84 -6.36 17.54 -2.87
CA VAL A 84 -6.41 17.88 -1.43
C VAL A 84 -7.87 17.92 -0.96
N PHE A 85 -8.13 17.35 0.23
CA PHE A 85 -9.46 17.23 0.84
C PHE A 85 -10.45 16.35 0.06
N SER A 86 -9.95 15.47 -0.80
CA SER A 86 -10.76 14.51 -1.58
C SER A 86 -10.41 13.06 -1.21
N PHE A 87 -11.35 12.15 -1.46
CA PHE A 87 -11.10 10.72 -1.29
C PHE A 87 -10.09 10.19 -2.31
N GLU A 88 -10.11 10.73 -3.53
CA GLU A 88 -9.19 10.38 -4.62
C GLU A 88 -7.75 10.76 -4.25
N GLY A 89 -7.54 11.97 -3.70
CA GLY A 89 -6.23 12.39 -3.24
C GLY A 89 -5.71 11.57 -2.06
N LEU A 90 -6.60 11.11 -1.19
CA LEU A 90 -6.25 10.12 -0.17
C LEU A 90 -5.78 8.81 -0.79
N VAL A 91 -6.49 8.28 -1.80
CA VAL A 91 -6.07 7.06 -2.52
C VAL A 91 -4.68 7.25 -3.16
N PHE A 92 -4.44 8.37 -3.85
CA PHE A 92 -3.14 8.66 -4.45
C PHE A 92 -2.02 8.76 -3.42
N ALA A 93 -2.26 9.45 -2.30
CA ALA A 93 -1.30 9.52 -1.21
C ALA A 93 -1.02 8.13 -0.60
N SER A 94 -2.08 7.34 -0.40
CA SER A 94 -2.02 5.97 0.10
C SER A 94 -1.22 5.04 -0.77
N ILE A 95 -1.31 5.18 -2.08
CA ILE A 95 -0.43 4.46 -3.01
C ILE A 95 1.03 4.82 -2.72
N ILE A 96 1.36 6.11 -2.65
CA ILE A 96 2.76 6.57 -2.49
C ILE A 96 3.37 6.06 -1.19
N TYR A 97 2.70 6.24 -0.05
CA TYR A 97 3.28 5.81 1.23
C TYR A 97 3.26 4.28 1.41
N SER A 98 2.33 3.57 0.75
CA SER A 98 2.20 2.11 0.86
C SER A 98 3.00 1.32 -0.17
N LEU A 99 3.57 1.97 -1.20
CA LEU A 99 4.46 1.36 -2.19
C LEU A 99 5.51 0.40 -1.61
N PRO A 100 6.29 0.75 -0.57
CA PRO A 100 7.33 -0.13 -0.05
C PRO A 100 6.79 -1.44 0.53
N PHE A 101 5.58 -1.43 1.08
CA PHE A 101 4.94 -2.61 1.66
C PHE A 101 4.45 -3.59 0.59
N MET A 102 4.14 -3.10 -0.61
CA MET A 102 3.82 -3.94 -1.77
C MET A 102 5.07 -4.42 -2.51
N ILE A 103 5.97 -3.49 -2.85
CA ILE A 103 7.07 -3.74 -3.78
C ILE A 103 8.19 -4.55 -3.12
N SER A 104 8.59 -4.22 -1.89
CA SER A 104 9.77 -4.83 -1.27
C SER A 104 9.63 -6.34 -1.07
N PRO A 105 8.52 -6.87 -0.51
CA PRO A 105 8.36 -8.31 -0.35
C PRO A 105 8.24 -9.06 -1.69
N VAL A 106 7.54 -8.47 -2.67
CA VAL A 106 7.37 -9.08 -4.00
C VAL A 106 8.69 -9.11 -4.78
N LYS A 107 9.46 -8.01 -4.74
CA LYS A 107 10.78 -7.91 -5.37
C LYS A 107 11.73 -8.94 -4.75
N SER A 108 11.76 -9.00 -3.42
CA SER A 108 12.58 -9.99 -2.70
C SER A 108 12.24 -11.41 -3.14
N ALA A 109 10.95 -11.74 -3.25
CA ALA A 109 10.52 -13.06 -3.70
C ALA A 109 11.00 -13.39 -5.12
N PHE A 110 10.87 -12.44 -6.07
CA PHE A 110 11.39 -12.64 -7.42
C PHE A 110 12.92 -12.83 -7.46
N SER A 111 13.66 -12.07 -6.66
CA SER A 111 15.14 -12.17 -6.58
C SER A 111 15.62 -13.50 -5.98
N HIS A 112 14.81 -14.19 -5.19
CA HIS A 112 15.14 -15.50 -4.61
C HIS A 112 14.69 -16.69 -5.47
N LEU A 113 13.96 -16.47 -6.58
CA LEU A 113 13.63 -17.56 -7.49
C LEU A 113 14.88 -18.03 -8.25
N PRO A 114 15.09 -19.36 -8.37
CA PRO A 114 16.15 -19.89 -9.22
C PRO A 114 15.99 -19.41 -10.68
N GLU A 115 17.05 -18.87 -11.27
CA GLU A 115 17.03 -18.43 -12.68
C GLU A 115 16.67 -19.58 -13.63
N THR A 116 16.97 -20.82 -13.25
CA THR A 116 16.66 -22.04 -13.99
C THR A 116 15.17 -22.21 -14.27
N LEU A 117 14.28 -21.70 -13.41
CA LEU A 117 12.82 -21.74 -13.64
C LEU A 117 12.43 -20.92 -14.88
N ALA A 118 12.98 -19.71 -15.00
CA ALA A 118 12.72 -18.86 -16.15
C ALA A 118 13.38 -19.44 -17.42
N GLN A 119 14.61 -19.95 -17.30
CA GLN A 119 15.35 -20.55 -18.41
C GLN A 119 14.64 -21.79 -18.98
N ALA A 120 14.11 -22.67 -18.13
CA ALA A 120 13.34 -23.84 -18.56
C ALA A 120 12.05 -23.45 -19.31
N SER A 121 11.40 -22.35 -18.91
CA SER A 121 10.25 -21.80 -19.66
C SER A 121 10.67 -21.32 -21.05
N TYR A 122 11.83 -20.67 -21.16
CA TYR A 122 12.36 -20.18 -22.44
C TYR A 122 12.77 -21.31 -23.39
N THR A 123 13.34 -22.41 -22.88
CA THR A 123 13.67 -23.58 -23.73
C THR A 123 12.43 -24.26 -24.30
N MET A 124 11.28 -24.14 -23.62
CA MET A 124 9.97 -24.56 -24.12
C MET A 124 9.31 -23.54 -25.08
N GLY A 125 10.06 -22.55 -25.56
CA GLY A 125 9.60 -21.56 -26.54
C GLY A 125 8.62 -20.52 -25.98
N LYS A 126 8.52 -20.38 -24.64
CA LYS A 126 7.62 -19.40 -24.02
C LYS A 126 8.23 -18.00 -24.03
N THR A 127 7.38 -17.00 -24.23
CA THR A 127 7.77 -15.58 -24.18
C THR A 127 8.01 -15.12 -22.74
N ARG A 128 8.69 -13.98 -22.55
CA ARG A 128 8.89 -13.37 -21.22
C ARG A 128 7.58 -13.13 -20.47
N TRP A 129 6.55 -12.71 -21.18
CA TRP A 129 5.22 -12.47 -20.61
C TRP A 129 4.56 -13.78 -20.14
N GLN A 130 4.64 -14.83 -20.94
CA GLN A 130 4.15 -16.15 -20.56
C GLN A 130 4.92 -16.71 -19.36
N THR A 131 6.25 -16.59 -19.35
CA THR A 131 7.09 -17.00 -18.21
C THR A 131 6.71 -16.22 -16.94
N PHE A 132 6.51 -14.91 -17.05
CA PHE A 132 6.07 -14.08 -15.92
C PHE A 132 4.73 -14.55 -15.35
N ILE A 133 3.70 -14.68 -16.18
CA ILE A 133 2.35 -15.03 -15.74
C ILE A 133 2.23 -16.47 -15.24
N TYR A 134 2.77 -17.42 -16.00
CA TYR A 134 2.49 -18.85 -15.78
C TYR A 134 3.57 -19.56 -14.96
N VAL A 135 4.75 -18.97 -14.82
CA VAL A 135 5.86 -19.59 -14.08
C VAL A 135 6.25 -18.76 -12.87
N LEU A 136 6.57 -17.48 -13.04
CA LEU A 136 7.13 -16.69 -11.94
C LEU A 136 6.06 -16.28 -10.92
N LEU A 137 4.93 -15.70 -11.37
CA LEU A 137 3.85 -15.27 -10.46
C LEU A 137 3.29 -16.38 -9.57
N PRO A 138 2.99 -17.60 -10.08
CA PRO A 138 2.46 -18.67 -9.25
C PRO A 138 3.44 -19.15 -8.18
N ASN A 139 4.75 -19.05 -8.45
CA ASN A 139 5.81 -19.45 -7.51
C ASN A 139 6.01 -18.44 -6.37
N ILE A 140 5.60 -17.17 -6.53
CA ILE A 140 5.70 -16.15 -5.47
C ILE A 140 4.35 -15.78 -4.85
N LYS A 141 3.30 -16.59 -5.07
CA LYS A 141 1.93 -16.28 -4.60
C LYS A 141 1.86 -15.97 -3.10
N ALA A 142 2.59 -16.70 -2.26
CA ALA A 142 2.61 -16.47 -0.81
C ALA A 142 3.18 -15.09 -0.45
N SER A 143 4.22 -14.65 -1.17
CA SER A 143 4.81 -13.32 -1.02
C SER A 143 3.87 -12.22 -1.51
N ILE A 144 3.10 -12.45 -2.58
CA ILE A 144 2.06 -11.52 -3.04
C ILE A 144 0.96 -11.37 -1.98
N TYR A 145 0.48 -12.47 -1.39
CA TYR A 145 -0.50 -12.42 -0.30
C TYR A 145 0.03 -11.66 0.92
N THR A 146 1.28 -11.91 1.29
CA THR A 146 1.93 -11.20 2.40
C THR A 146 2.04 -9.70 2.09
N ALA A 147 2.47 -9.34 0.89
CA ALA A 147 2.57 -7.95 0.45
C ALA A 147 1.22 -7.22 0.43
N ALA A 148 0.16 -7.89 -0.06
CA ALA A 148 -1.19 -7.36 -0.09
C ALA A 148 -1.69 -7.03 1.33
N VAL A 149 -1.47 -7.93 2.28
CA VAL A 149 -1.91 -7.69 3.66
C VAL A 149 -1.07 -6.63 4.35
N LEU A 150 0.26 -6.63 4.18
CA LEU A 150 1.10 -5.57 4.75
C LEU A 150 0.70 -4.20 4.23
N THR A 151 0.43 -4.10 2.93
CA THR A 151 -0.08 -2.88 2.29
C THR A 151 -1.41 -2.48 2.88
N PHE A 152 -2.38 -3.39 2.95
CA PHE A 152 -3.71 -3.13 3.50
C PHE A 152 -3.64 -2.67 4.97
N ALA A 153 -2.91 -3.41 5.81
CA ALA A 153 -2.78 -3.11 7.23
C ALA A 153 -2.08 -1.76 7.46
N HIS A 154 -1.06 -1.45 6.66
CA HIS A 154 -0.38 -0.15 6.74
C HIS A 154 -1.30 0.99 6.31
N THR A 155 -2.04 0.86 5.20
CA THR A 155 -3.02 1.88 4.78
C THR A 155 -4.12 2.09 5.82
N LEU A 156 -4.55 1.03 6.51
CA LEU A 156 -5.55 1.11 7.57
C LEU A 156 -5.04 1.85 8.81
N GLY A 157 -3.75 1.68 9.14
CA GLY A 157 -3.10 2.27 10.31
C GLY A 157 -2.49 3.65 10.09
N GLU A 158 -2.41 4.12 8.84
CA GLU A 158 -1.82 5.42 8.54
C GLU A 158 -2.71 6.57 9.05
N PHE A 159 -2.05 7.59 9.58
CA PHE A 159 -2.70 8.75 10.18
C PHE A 159 -2.07 10.06 9.72
N GLY A 160 -0.74 10.19 9.82
CA GLY A 160 -0.06 11.47 9.60
C GLY A 160 -0.24 11.99 8.20
N VAL A 161 -0.02 11.15 7.19
CA VAL A 161 -0.18 11.56 5.78
C VAL A 161 -1.65 11.84 5.45
N VAL A 162 -2.54 10.99 5.97
CA VAL A 162 -3.99 11.03 5.69
C VAL A 162 -4.62 12.28 6.29
N LEU A 163 -4.29 12.64 7.53
CA LEU A 163 -4.78 13.86 8.17
C LEU A 163 -4.33 15.12 7.42
N MET A 164 -3.07 15.16 6.96
CA MET A 164 -2.55 16.34 6.27
C MET A 164 -3.23 16.56 4.92
N ILE A 165 -3.42 15.50 4.12
CA ILE A 165 -3.96 15.64 2.76
C ILE A 165 -5.48 15.65 2.75
N GLY A 166 -6.10 14.79 3.55
CA GLY A 166 -7.55 14.62 3.59
C GLY A 166 -8.26 15.55 4.57
N GLY A 167 -7.58 16.00 5.63
CA GLY A 167 -8.23 16.68 6.75
C GLY A 167 -9.20 15.76 7.51
N ASN A 168 -10.13 16.35 8.26
CA ASN A 168 -11.13 15.66 9.07
C ASN A 168 -12.54 15.93 8.51
N ILE A 169 -12.83 15.52 7.27
CA ILE A 169 -14.12 15.76 6.61
C ILE A 169 -15.01 14.52 6.75
N PRO A 170 -16.13 14.60 7.49
CA PRO A 170 -17.07 13.48 7.63
C PRO A 170 -17.55 12.96 6.26
N GLY A 171 -17.66 11.65 6.13
CA GLY A 171 -18.10 10.98 4.89
C GLY A 171 -17.14 11.02 3.69
N VAL A 172 -16.06 11.80 3.74
CA VAL A 172 -15.12 11.93 2.61
C VAL A 172 -13.72 11.48 2.99
N THR A 173 -13.14 12.06 4.04
CA THR A 173 -11.72 11.87 4.40
C THR A 173 -11.49 11.46 5.84
N LYS A 174 -12.52 11.52 6.70
CA LYS A 174 -12.46 11.09 8.09
C LYS A 174 -12.39 9.56 8.20
N VAL A 175 -11.18 9.03 8.11
CA VAL A 175 -10.85 7.63 8.35
C VAL A 175 -10.84 7.29 9.85
N ALA A 176 -10.89 6.01 10.20
CA ALA A 176 -10.93 5.53 11.58
C ALA A 176 -9.75 6.04 12.44
N SER A 177 -8.54 6.16 11.90
CA SER A 177 -7.38 6.71 12.63
C SER A 177 -7.59 8.18 13.01
N ILE A 178 -8.20 8.97 12.12
CA ILE A 178 -8.59 10.36 12.40
C ILE A 178 -9.74 10.41 13.41
N ALA A 179 -10.73 9.51 13.31
CA ALA A 179 -11.84 9.45 14.27
C ALA A 179 -11.38 9.10 15.70
N ILE A 180 -10.36 8.24 15.84
CA ILE A 180 -9.73 7.96 17.15
C ILE A 180 -9.07 9.23 17.70
N TYR A 181 -8.28 9.93 16.87
CA TYR A 181 -7.59 11.14 17.28
C TYR A 181 -8.56 12.26 17.69
N ASP A 182 -9.57 12.52 16.86
CA ASP A 182 -10.64 13.48 17.09
C ASP A 182 -11.38 13.19 18.42
N ALA A 183 -11.73 11.92 18.68
CA ALA A 183 -12.38 11.53 19.92
C ALA A 183 -11.50 11.76 21.16
N VAL A 184 -10.18 11.56 21.05
CA VAL A 184 -9.24 11.87 22.14
C VAL A 184 -9.11 13.37 22.34
N GLU A 185 -9.07 14.18 21.27
CA GLU A 185 -9.03 15.65 21.36
C GLU A 185 -10.29 16.21 22.03
N THR A 186 -11.45 15.60 21.79
CA THR A 186 -12.71 15.98 22.45
C THR A 186 -12.91 15.32 23.82
N MET A 187 -11.89 14.63 24.36
CA MET A 187 -11.93 13.88 25.63
C MET A 187 -13.01 12.78 25.71
N ASP A 188 -13.52 12.31 24.57
CA ASP A 188 -14.45 11.18 24.49
C ASP A 188 -13.67 9.85 24.38
N TYR A 189 -13.06 9.46 25.50
CA TYR A 189 -12.29 8.22 25.58
C TYR A 189 -13.14 6.97 25.36
N HIS A 190 -14.46 7.06 25.59
CA HIS A 190 -15.36 5.94 25.33
C HIS A 190 -15.48 5.68 23.84
N ALA A 191 -15.73 6.71 23.02
CA ALA A 191 -15.74 6.58 21.57
C ALA A 191 -14.36 6.19 21.02
N ALA A 192 -13.28 6.82 21.51
CA ALA A 192 -11.92 6.49 21.08
C ALA A 192 -11.59 5.00 21.31
N ASN A 193 -11.94 4.46 22.48
CA ASN A 193 -11.74 3.05 22.79
C ASN A 193 -12.55 2.12 21.88
N GLN A 194 -13.80 2.48 21.55
CA GLN A 194 -14.61 1.68 20.62
C GLN A 194 -13.99 1.60 19.22
N TYR A 195 -13.56 2.74 18.66
CA TYR A 195 -12.88 2.77 17.37
C TYR A 195 -11.56 1.97 17.41
N ALA A 196 -10.74 2.19 18.44
CA ALA A 196 -9.45 1.51 18.59
C ALA A 196 -9.61 -0.01 18.72
N LEU A 197 -10.59 -0.49 19.50
CA LEU A 197 -10.85 -1.92 19.67
C LEU A 197 -11.27 -2.58 18.36
N ILE A 198 -12.16 -1.94 17.59
CA ILE A 198 -12.61 -2.47 16.30
C ILE A 198 -11.47 -2.48 15.28
N LEU A 199 -10.70 -1.39 15.19
CA LEU A 199 -9.53 -1.33 14.31
C LEU A 199 -8.50 -2.41 14.68
N PHE A 200 -8.22 -2.57 15.98
CA PHE A 200 -7.34 -3.61 16.50
C PHE A 200 -7.84 -5.01 16.10
N ALA A 201 -9.11 -5.32 16.36
CA ALA A 201 -9.68 -6.63 16.05
C ALA A 201 -9.60 -6.95 14.56
N ILE A 202 -9.92 -5.98 13.69
CA ILE A 202 -9.82 -6.13 12.24
C ILE A 202 -8.36 -6.38 11.83
N THR A 203 -7.44 -5.53 12.27
CA THR A 203 -6.02 -5.61 11.87
C THR A 203 -5.38 -6.90 12.38
N PHE A 204 -5.68 -7.28 13.63
CA PHE A 204 -5.22 -8.53 14.24
C PHE A 204 -5.74 -9.76 13.47
N ALA A 205 -7.03 -9.80 13.14
CA ALA A 205 -7.61 -10.91 12.38
C ALA A 205 -6.95 -11.06 10.99
N ILE A 206 -6.69 -9.95 10.31
CA ILE A 206 -6.04 -9.94 8.99
C ILE A 206 -4.58 -10.44 9.09
N VAL A 207 -3.80 -9.92 10.05
CA VAL A 207 -2.41 -10.35 10.26
C VAL A 207 -2.35 -11.82 10.68
N LEU A 208 -3.24 -12.25 11.57
CA LEU A 208 -3.33 -13.65 12.01
C LEU A 208 -3.66 -14.57 10.83
N ALA A 209 -4.59 -14.17 9.95
CA ALA A 209 -4.90 -14.92 8.74
C ALA A 209 -3.65 -15.13 7.88
N VAL A 210 -2.81 -14.10 7.67
CA VAL A 210 -1.54 -14.24 6.92
C VAL A 210 -0.62 -15.26 7.54
N PHE A 211 -0.41 -15.23 8.85
CA PHE A 211 0.48 -16.19 9.50
C PHE A 211 -0.04 -17.62 9.37
N ILE A 212 -1.36 -17.82 9.44
CA ILE A 212 -1.98 -19.14 9.23
C ILE A 212 -1.79 -19.59 7.77
N PHE A 213 -2.00 -18.70 6.79
CA PHE A 213 -1.83 -19.03 5.36
C PHE A 213 -0.37 -19.31 5.01
N ASN A 214 0.57 -18.49 5.48
CA ASN A 214 1.99 -18.68 5.22
C ASN A 214 2.54 -19.95 5.86
N LYS A 215 2.09 -20.31 7.07
CA LYS A 215 2.46 -21.59 7.70
C LYS A 215 2.07 -22.79 6.84
N LYS A 216 0.93 -22.73 6.15
CA LYS A 216 0.47 -23.80 5.24
C LYS A 216 1.20 -23.81 3.89
N ALA A 217 1.77 -22.68 3.47
CA ALA A 217 2.49 -22.54 2.20
C ALA A 217 3.94 -23.04 2.28
N VAL A 218 4.57 -22.95 3.46
CA VAL A 218 5.87 -23.57 3.73
C VAL A 218 5.65 -25.06 3.95
N LYS A 219 5.74 -25.86 2.89
CA LYS A 219 5.95 -27.31 3.06
C LYS A 219 7.32 -27.48 3.70
N ASN A 220 7.33 -28.05 4.89
CA ASN A 220 8.56 -28.42 5.57
C ASN A 220 9.30 -29.42 4.66
N PRO A 221 10.59 -29.22 4.33
CA PRO A 221 11.34 -30.23 3.57
C PRO A 221 11.52 -31.56 4.32
N PHE A 222 11.02 -31.65 5.56
CA PHE A 222 11.08 -32.81 6.44
C PHE A 222 9.69 -33.36 6.84
N GLU A 223 8.60 -32.90 6.20
CA GLU A 223 7.26 -33.51 6.28
C GLU A 223 6.87 -34.24 4.99
#